data_AF-A0A4Z1E2E4-F1
#
_entry.id   AF-A0A4Z1E2E4-F1
#
_cell.length_a   1.000
_cell.length_b   1.000
_cell.length_c   1.000
_cell.angle_alpha   90.00
_cell.angle_beta   90.00
_cell.angle_gamma   90.00
#
_symmetry.space_group_name_H-M   'P 1'
#
loop_
_entity.id
_entity.type
_entity.pdbx_description
1 polymer ?
#
loop_
_entity_poly.entity_id
_entity_poly.type
_entity_poly.pdbx_seq_one_letter_code
_entity_poly.pdbx_strand_id
1 'polypeptide(L)'
;MADFNLVRLSSVIPPGAKVQTVTGDEQLVGGHGDLLYCVYAEAHAELPLHEAWAGVAWALADDGSGAGLFVEHEGPAREQVERDLHASLDDLIAGRGGGYHPAGRLVTSAVCETEPVCALVVATYTSQGWA
;
A
#
# COMPACT_ATOMS: atom_id res chain seq x y z
N MET A 1 4.85 -7.24 -11.43
CA MET A 1 4.90 -5.76 -11.47
C MET A 1 6.14 -5.18 -12.15
N ALA A 2 7.26 -5.91 -12.28
CA ALA A 2 8.53 -5.37 -12.78
C ALA A 2 8.46 -4.73 -14.18
N ASP A 3 7.47 -5.09 -14.98
CA ASP A 3 7.29 -4.58 -16.34
C ASP A 3 6.37 -3.34 -16.43
N PHE A 4 5.85 -2.81 -15.33
CA PHE A 4 4.99 -1.62 -15.33
C PHE A 4 5.76 -0.33 -14.98
N ASN A 5 5.31 0.79 -15.54
CA ASN A 5 5.60 2.13 -15.04
C ASN A 5 4.64 2.49 -13.91
N LEU A 6 5.15 2.60 -12.67
CA LEU A 6 4.33 2.91 -11.50
C LEU A 6 3.93 4.39 -11.48
N VAL A 7 2.63 4.67 -11.46
CA VAL A 7 2.06 6.01 -11.32
C VAL A 7 1.49 6.16 -9.92
N ARG A 8 2.20 6.90 -9.06
CA ARG A 8 1.78 7.13 -7.68
C ARG A 8 0.57 8.08 -7.63
N LEU A 9 -0.52 7.62 -7.03
CA LEU A 9 -1.73 8.39 -6.80
C LEU A 9 -1.77 9.03 -5.41
N SER A 10 -2.71 9.95 -5.21
CA SER A 10 -3.13 10.35 -3.87
C SER A 10 -3.92 9.20 -3.24
N SER A 11 -3.71 8.96 -1.94
CA SER A 11 -4.20 7.81 -1.16
C SER A 11 -5.72 7.76 -0.96
N VAL A 12 -6.50 7.90 -2.05
CA VAL A 12 -7.96 7.95 -2.09
C VAL A 12 -8.48 6.72 -2.81
N ILE A 13 -9.42 6.00 -2.19
CA ILE A 13 -10.15 4.87 -2.80
C ILE A 13 -11.42 5.44 -3.45
N PRO A 14 -11.64 5.26 -4.77
CA PRO A 14 -12.81 5.79 -5.45
C PRO A 14 -14.10 5.06 -5.03
N PRO A 15 -15.27 5.73 -5.12
CA PRO A 15 -16.56 5.07 -4.91
C PRO A 15 -16.74 3.84 -5.79
N GLY A 16 -17.42 2.81 -5.25
CA GLY A 16 -17.69 1.54 -5.91
C GLY A 16 -16.52 0.56 -5.93
N ALA A 17 -15.33 0.96 -5.44
CA ALA A 17 -14.19 0.07 -5.35
C ALA A 17 -14.39 -1.05 -4.33
N LYS A 18 -13.74 -2.18 -4.57
CA LYS A 18 -13.60 -3.27 -3.61
C LYS A 18 -12.12 -3.54 -3.42
N VAL A 19 -11.63 -3.31 -2.20
CA VAL A 19 -10.23 -3.61 -1.86
C VAL A 19 -10.12 -5.11 -1.63
N GLN A 20 -9.18 -5.75 -2.33
CA GLN A 20 -8.86 -7.17 -2.18
C GLN A 20 -7.39 -7.32 -1.88
N THR A 21 -7.07 -8.09 -0.84
CA THR A 21 -5.70 -8.51 -0.56
C THR A 21 -5.39 -9.75 -1.39
N VAL A 22 -4.36 -9.66 -2.24
CA VAL A 22 -3.98 -10.70 -3.17
C VAL A 22 -2.46 -10.90 -3.16
N THR A 23 -1.98 -12.05 -3.62
CA THR A 23 -0.55 -12.25 -3.87
C THR A 23 -0.13 -11.63 -5.21
N GLY A 24 1.18 -11.47 -5.43
CA GLY A 24 1.68 -10.74 -6.60
C GLY A 24 1.32 -11.36 -7.96
N ASP A 25 1.07 -12.67 -8.01
CA ASP A 25 0.60 -13.45 -9.16
C ASP A 25 -0.89 -13.24 -9.48
N GLU A 26 -1.68 -12.85 -8.49
CA GLU A 26 -3.10 -12.54 -8.61
C GLU A 26 -3.37 -11.04 -8.90
N GLN A 27 -2.31 -10.22 -8.90
CA GLN A 27 -2.38 -8.79 -9.20
C GLN A 27 -2.68 -8.52 -10.69
N LEU A 28 -3.03 -7.28 -11.02
CA LEU A 28 -3.32 -6.85 -12.40
C LEU A 28 -2.18 -7.21 -13.37
N VAL A 29 -2.56 -7.87 -14.46
CA VAL A 29 -1.68 -8.25 -15.56
C VAL A 29 -1.68 -7.15 -16.63
N GLY A 30 -0.54 -6.92 -17.28
CA GLY A 30 -0.36 -5.91 -18.31
C GLY A 30 0.89 -6.17 -19.15
N GLY A 31 1.10 -5.32 -20.15
CA GLY A 31 2.26 -5.35 -21.03
C GLY A 31 3.46 -4.58 -20.46
N HIS A 32 4.61 -4.77 -21.11
CA HIS A 32 5.83 -4.06 -20.75
C HIS A 32 5.72 -2.56 -21.05
N GLY A 33 6.00 -1.73 -20.05
CA GLY A 33 5.89 -0.28 -20.09
C GLY A 33 4.50 0.27 -19.80
N ASP A 34 3.50 -0.57 -19.54
CA ASP A 34 2.16 -0.10 -19.21
C ASP A 34 2.17 0.74 -17.92
N LEU A 35 1.28 1.72 -17.85
CA LEU A 35 1.09 2.53 -16.65
C LEU A 35 0.31 1.71 -15.62
N LEU A 36 0.77 1.67 -14.37
CA LEU A 36 0.07 1.07 -13.25
C LEU A 36 -0.21 2.15 -12.21
N TYR A 37 -1.48 2.53 -12.09
CA TYR A 37 -1.90 3.52 -11.11
C TYR A 37 -2.00 2.87 -9.73
N CYS A 38 -1.22 3.35 -8.77
CA CYS A 38 -1.11 2.71 -7.47
C CYS A 38 -0.76 3.67 -6.34
N VAL A 39 -0.99 3.20 -5.11
CA VAL A 39 -0.26 3.67 -3.93
C VAL A 39 0.64 2.55 -3.44
N TYR A 40 1.77 2.90 -2.83
CA TYR A 40 2.73 1.92 -2.36
C TYR A 40 3.58 2.44 -1.21
N ALA A 41 4.06 1.50 -0.41
CA ALA A 41 5.10 1.69 0.59
C ALA A 41 6.28 0.80 0.22
N GLU A 42 7.51 1.31 0.32
CA GLU A 42 8.71 0.55 0.03
C GLU A 42 9.79 0.78 1.08
N ALA A 43 10.37 -0.28 1.62
CA ALA A 43 11.47 -0.18 2.57
C ALA A 43 12.68 -0.93 2.03
N HIS A 44 13.86 -0.42 2.33
CA HIS A 44 15.12 -1.04 1.96
C HIS A 44 15.97 -1.34 3.20
N ALA A 45 16.66 -2.47 3.18
CA ALA A 45 17.66 -2.82 4.18
C ALA A 45 18.94 -3.27 3.47
N GLU A 46 20.05 -2.60 3.77
CA GLU A 46 21.34 -2.81 3.11
C GLU A 46 22.38 -3.49 4.04
N LEU A 47 22.10 -3.52 5.34
CA LEU A 47 23.01 -4.05 6.35
C LEU A 47 22.58 -5.47 6.76
N PRO A 48 23.51 -6.42 6.89
CA PRO A 48 23.21 -7.76 7.38
C PRO A 48 22.40 -7.73 8.68
N LEU A 49 21.40 -8.61 8.75
CA LEU A 49 20.45 -8.76 9.86
C LEU A 49 19.50 -7.57 10.08
N HIS A 50 19.57 -6.51 9.26
CA HIS A 50 18.57 -5.45 9.29
C HIS A 50 17.34 -5.87 8.47
N GLU A 51 16.19 -5.38 8.90
CA GLU A 51 14.91 -5.66 8.28
C GLU A 51 14.35 -4.42 7.60
N ALA A 52 13.68 -4.63 6.47
CA ALA A 52 12.86 -3.65 5.79
C ALA A 52 11.39 -4.02 6.01
N TRP A 53 10.58 -3.09 6.49
CA TRP A 53 9.14 -3.26 6.67
C TRP A 53 8.37 -2.19 5.88
N ALA A 54 7.39 -2.63 5.10
CA ALA A 54 6.50 -1.75 4.34
C ALA A 54 5.05 -2.16 4.58
N GLY A 55 4.14 -1.20 4.64
CA GLY A 55 2.74 -1.48 4.86
C GLY A 55 1.78 -0.43 4.32
N VAL A 56 0.58 -0.90 4.00
CA VAL A 56 -0.56 -0.09 3.57
C VAL A 56 -1.76 -0.48 4.43
N ALA A 57 -2.46 0.50 4.98
CA ALA A 57 -3.72 0.32 5.70
C ALA A 57 -4.81 1.17 5.04
N TRP A 58 -6.07 0.81 5.27
CA TRP A 58 -7.18 1.53 4.68
C TRP A 58 -8.41 1.61 5.58
N ALA A 59 -9.18 2.67 5.34
CA ALA A 59 -10.50 2.88 5.89
C ALA A 59 -11.51 3.10 4.76
N LEU A 60 -12.75 2.67 4.98
CA LEU A 60 -13.86 2.84 4.05
C LEU A 60 -14.89 3.78 4.65
N ALA A 61 -15.55 4.56 3.80
CA ALA A 61 -16.63 5.45 4.20
C ALA A 61 -17.86 4.65 4.70
N ASP A 62 -18.52 5.17 5.72
CA ASP A 62 -19.69 4.53 6.36
C ASP A 62 -20.99 4.66 5.55
N ASP A 63 -20.97 5.46 4.48
CA ASP A 63 -22.13 5.77 3.64
C ASP A 63 -22.50 4.66 2.63
N GLY A 64 -21.76 3.55 2.63
CA GLY A 64 -21.96 2.43 1.71
C GLY A 64 -21.51 2.70 0.28
N SER A 65 -20.85 3.83 0.00
CA SER A 65 -20.34 4.18 -1.33
C SER A 65 -19.17 3.30 -1.76
N GLY A 66 -18.47 2.66 -0.82
CA GLY A 66 -17.21 1.96 -1.08
C GLY A 66 -16.02 2.90 -1.30
N ALA A 67 -16.21 4.21 -1.17
CA ALA A 67 -15.10 5.17 -1.14
C ALA A 67 -14.28 4.97 0.14
N GLY A 68 -13.04 5.45 0.13
CA GLY A 68 -12.14 5.23 1.25
C GLY A 68 -10.80 5.94 1.10
N LEU A 69 -9.88 5.58 1.97
CA LEU A 69 -8.56 6.18 2.07
C LEU A 69 -7.52 5.10 2.35
N PHE A 70 -6.34 5.25 1.75
CA PHE A 70 -5.14 4.51 2.10
C PHE A 70 -4.23 5.36 2.97
N VAL A 71 -3.42 4.70 3.79
CA VAL A 71 -2.23 5.26 4.43
C VAL A 71 -1.08 4.29 4.25
N GLU A 72 0.12 4.82 4.00
CA GLU A 72 1.33 4.06 3.71
C GLU A 72 2.41 4.38 4.74
N HIS A 73 3.09 3.37 5.26
CA HIS A 73 4.24 3.54 6.15
C HIS A 73 5.32 2.49 5.90
N GLU A 74 6.54 2.88 6.21
CA GLU A 74 7.73 2.06 6.03
C GLU A 74 8.71 2.30 7.19
N GLY A 75 9.54 1.31 7.49
CA GLY A 75 10.49 1.43 8.57
C GLY A 75 11.31 0.16 8.82
N PRO A 76 12.18 0.18 9.84
CA PRO A 76 13.08 -0.94 10.12
C PRO A 76 12.47 -1.99 11.06
N ALA A 77 11.24 -1.80 11.55
CA ALA A 77 10.63 -2.68 12.54
C ALA A 77 9.11 -2.79 12.35
N ARG A 78 8.60 -4.02 12.46
CA ARG A 78 7.17 -4.34 12.33
C ARG A 78 6.29 -3.46 13.21
N GLU A 79 6.62 -3.40 14.50
CA GLU A 79 5.77 -2.74 15.49
C GLU A 79 5.72 -1.24 15.26
N GLN A 80 6.77 -0.64 14.70
CA GLN A 80 6.77 0.77 14.31
C GLN A 80 5.80 0.99 13.15
N VAL A 81 5.93 0.22 12.07
CA VAL A 81 5.06 0.33 10.90
C VAL A 81 3.59 0.08 11.25
N GLU A 82 3.29 -0.94 12.04
CA GLU A 82 1.92 -1.23 12.46
C GLU A 82 1.32 -0.09 13.32
N ARG A 83 2.11 0.52 14.22
CA ARG A 83 1.68 1.68 15.01
C ARG A 83 1.43 2.91 14.15
N ASP A 84 2.33 3.21 13.22
CA ASP A 84 2.24 4.42 12.40
C ASP A 84 1.07 4.34 11.42
N LEU A 85 0.81 3.16 10.85
CA LEU A 85 -0.39 2.88 10.04
C LEU A 85 -1.66 3.14 10.84
N HIS A 86 -1.73 2.64 12.08
CA HIS A 86 -2.89 2.83 12.94
C HIS A 86 -3.10 4.30 13.29
N ALA A 87 -2.06 4.95 13.81
CA ALA A 87 -2.12 6.36 14.22
C ALA A 87 -2.47 7.29 13.06
N SER A 88 -1.86 7.09 11.89
CA SER A 88 -2.14 7.92 10.72
C SER A 88 -3.54 7.70 10.16
N LEU A 89 -4.06 6.47 10.21
CA LEU A 89 -5.42 6.19 9.80
C LEU A 89 -6.42 6.88 10.74
N ASP A 90 -6.21 6.79 12.05
CA ASP A 90 -7.06 7.44 13.05
C ASP A 90 -7.04 8.97 12.91
N ASP A 91 -5.86 9.56 12.76
CA ASP A 91 -5.70 11.00 12.54
C ASP A 91 -6.38 11.46 11.25
N LEU A 92 -6.28 10.67 10.17
CA LEU A 92 -6.91 10.99 8.89
C LEU A 92 -8.44 10.92 8.97
N ILE A 93 -8.99 9.92 9.66
CA ILE A 93 -10.43 9.78 9.91
C ILE A 93 -10.93 10.96 10.76
N ALA A 94 -10.23 11.27 11.86
CA ALA A 94 -10.58 12.38 12.74
C ALA A 94 -10.51 13.73 12.02
N GLY A 95 -9.44 13.96 11.25
CA GLY A 95 -9.22 15.19 10.49
C GLY A 95 -10.29 15.46 9.40
N ARG A 96 -10.98 14.42 8.93
CA ARG A 96 -12.11 14.52 7.99
C ARG A 96 -13.48 14.62 8.67
N GLY A 97 -13.52 14.67 10.00
CA GLY A 97 -14.75 14.75 10.78
C GLY A 97 -15.44 13.40 11.02
N GLY A 98 -14.71 12.28 10.86
CA GLY A 98 -15.25 10.93 10.98
C GLY A 98 -15.92 10.42 9.69
N GLY A 99 -16.83 9.45 9.82
CA GLY A 99 -17.57 8.86 8.70
C GLY A 99 -16.79 7.82 7.89
N TYR A 100 -15.71 7.29 8.46
CA TYR A 100 -14.92 6.20 7.92
C TYR A 100 -14.62 5.21 9.04
N HIS A 101 -14.51 3.93 8.70
CA HIS A 101 -14.06 2.88 9.61
C HIS A 101 -12.81 2.17 9.06
N PRO A 102 -11.84 1.79 9.91
CA PRO A 102 -10.73 0.93 9.51
C PRO A 102 -11.26 -0.38 8.91
N ALA A 103 -10.79 -0.72 7.71
CA ALA A 103 -11.31 -1.87 6.94
C ALA A 103 -10.23 -2.92 6.66
N GLY A 104 -8.95 -2.58 6.78
CA GLY A 104 -7.88 -3.57 6.70
C GLY A 104 -6.49 -2.98 6.66
N ARG A 105 -5.50 -3.88 6.61
CA ARG A 105 -4.09 -3.57 6.44
C ARG A 105 -3.34 -4.74 5.80
N LEU A 106 -2.26 -4.42 5.11
CA LEU A 106 -1.27 -5.37 4.61
C LEU A 106 0.13 -4.85 4.94
N VAL A 107 0.97 -5.71 5.53
CA VAL A 107 2.34 -5.40 5.88
C VAL A 107 3.22 -6.55 5.40
N THR A 108 4.36 -6.23 4.81
CA THR A 108 5.38 -7.21 4.39
C THR A 108 6.76 -6.80 4.88
N SER A 109 7.69 -7.75 4.89
CA SER A 109 9.07 -7.50 5.23
C SER A 109 10.06 -8.31 4.42
N ALA A 110 11.31 -7.87 4.47
CA ALA A 110 12.46 -8.62 4.00
C ALA A 110 13.63 -8.41 4.98
N VAL A 111 14.40 -9.47 5.21
CA VAL A 111 15.61 -9.43 6.04
C VAL A 111 16.83 -9.43 5.13
N CYS A 112 17.73 -8.48 5.32
CA CYS A 112 19.01 -8.46 4.61
C CYS A 112 19.93 -9.51 5.23
N GLU A 113 19.98 -10.72 4.67
CA GLU A 113 20.91 -11.76 5.15
C GLU A 113 22.36 -11.42 4.73
N THR A 114 22.56 -11.19 3.43
CA THR A 114 23.88 -10.89 2.83
C THR A 114 23.82 -9.84 1.73
N GLU A 115 22.70 -9.71 1.04
CA GLU A 115 22.50 -8.76 -0.06
C GLU A 115 21.37 -7.79 0.30
N PRO A 116 21.42 -6.53 -0.21
CA PRO A 116 20.35 -5.56 0.02
C PRO A 116 18.99 -6.11 -0.40
N VAL A 117 17.98 -5.85 0.42
CA VAL A 117 16.60 -6.28 0.19
C VAL A 117 15.64 -5.10 0.12
N CYS A 118 14.50 -5.34 -0.53
CA CYS A 118 13.38 -4.41 -0.59
C CYS A 118 12.09 -5.12 -0.14
N ALA A 119 11.34 -4.50 0.76
CA ALA A 119 9.98 -4.87 1.10
C ALA A 119 9.02 -3.88 0.42
N LEU A 120 8.04 -4.40 -0.33
CA LEU A 120 7.14 -3.57 -1.13
C LEU A 120 5.69 -4.02 -0.94
N VAL A 121 4.81 -3.08 -0.59
CA VAL A 121 3.34 -3.27 -0.61
C VAL A 121 2.75 -2.29 -1.61
N VAL A 122 1.91 -2.78 -2.53
CA VAL A 122 1.28 -1.95 -3.56
C VAL A 122 -0.22 -2.22 -3.57
N ALA A 123 -1.01 -1.15 -3.52
CA ALA A 123 -2.43 -1.18 -3.84
C ALA A 123 -2.64 -0.61 -5.25
N THR A 124 -2.98 -1.49 -6.19
CA THR A 124 -3.18 -1.14 -7.60
C THR A 124 -4.64 -0.81 -7.89
N TYR A 125 -4.88 0.25 -8.65
CA TYR A 125 -6.22 0.70 -9.04
C TYR A 125 -6.60 0.16 -10.41
N THR A 126 -5.77 0.45 -11.41
CA THR A 126 -5.93 0.01 -12.80
C THR A 126 -4.60 0.08 -13.51
N SER A 127 -4.48 -0.65 -14.62
CA SER A 127 -3.43 -0.45 -15.60
C SER A 127 -3.96 0.30 -16.83
N GLN A 128 -3.06 0.92 -17.58
CA GLN A 128 -3.32 1.50 -18.90
C GLN A 128 -2.15 1.17 -19.83
N GLY A 129 -2.49 0.73 -21.05
CA GLY A 129 -1.50 0.52 -22.11
C GLY A 129 -0.68 1.78 -22.39
N TRP A 130 0.59 1.63 -22.75
CA TRP A 130 1.45 2.76 -23.14
C TRP A 130 1.01 3.44 -24.46
N ALA A 131 0.26 2.73 -25.31
CA ALA A 131 -0.13 3.16 -26.66
C ALA A 131 -1.60 3.60 -26.77
#